data_AF-A0A0D0BWJ8-F1
#
_entry.id   AF-A0A0D0BWJ8-F1
#
_cell.length_a   1.000
_cell.length_b   1.000
_cell.length_c   1.000
_cell.angle_alpha   90.00
_cell.angle_beta   90.00
_cell.angle_gamma   90.00
#
_symmetry.space_group_name_H-M   'P 1'
#
loop_
_entity.id
_entity.type
_entity.pdbx_description
1 polymer ?
#
loop_
_entity_poly.entity_id
_entity_poly.type
_entity_poly.pdbx_seq_one_letter_code
_entity_poly.pdbx_strand_id
1 'polypeptide(L)'
;IAKFHFPSAKRTPETEMVKRATDSAEQSDNWALEHLPKILDCVDLTSPNDDSVQTQLYKHFGPEKYEKRVLRVPFHEPLEPLMNVKNPLEVAQVIYDIVQIHQWLCEVPKILHRDISIGNIM
;
A
#
# COMPACT_ATOMS: atom_id res chain seq x y z
N ILE A 1 11.05 7.41 1.59
CA ILE A 1 9.84 8.22 1.91
C ILE A 1 9.08 7.52 3.02
N ALA A 2 8.74 8.22 4.11
CA ALA A 2 7.86 7.71 5.16
C ALA A 2 6.42 8.13 4.86
N LYS A 3 5.48 7.18 4.81
CA LYS A 3 4.05 7.46 4.63
C LYS A 3 3.33 7.24 5.95
N PHE A 4 2.43 8.13 6.34
CA PHE A 4 1.70 8.03 7.61
C PHE A 4 0.25 7.64 7.35
N HIS A 5 -0.18 6.52 7.91
CA HIS A 5 -1.51 5.97 7.70
C HIS A 5 -2.21 5.74 9.03
N PHE A 6 -3.53 5.97 9.09
CA PHE A 6 -4.34 5.60 10.26
C PHE A 6 -5.46 4.59 9.90
N PRO A 7 -5.09 3.40 9.38
CA PRO A 7 -6.06 2.39 8.97
C PRO A 7 -6.71 1.69 10.16
N SER A 8 -7.80 0.97 9.87
CA SER A 8 -8.32 -0.08 10.74
C SER A 8 -7.21 -1.05 11.15
N ALA A 9 -7.17 -1.43 12.42
CA ALA A 9 -6.23 -2.41 12.94
C ALA A 9 -6.41 -3.79 12.28
N LYS A 10 -7.60 -4.07 11.74
CA LYS A 10 -7.92 -5.31 11.01
C LYS A 10 -7.53 -5.25 9.52
N ARG A 11 -7.16 -4.08 9.00
CA ARG A 11 -6.80 -3.92 7.59
C ARG A 11 -5.45 -4.60 7.34
N THR A 12 -5.43 -5.50 6.36
CA THR A 12 -4.21 -6.12 5.85
C THR A 12 -3.16 -5.05 5.53
N PRO A 13 -1.94 -5.14 6.10
CA PRO A 13 -0.86 -4.21 5.83
C PRO A 13 -0.47 -4.20 4.34
N GLU A 14 -0.04 -3.03 3.85
CA GLU A 14 0.51 -2.90 2.49
C GLU A 14 1.73 -3.81 2.28
N THR A 15 2.58 -3.97 3.30
CA THR A 15 3.72 -4.89 3.28
C THR A 15 3.33 -6.33 2.99
N GLU A 16 2.20 -6.79 3.54
CA GLU A 16 1.70 -8.13 3.28
C GLU A 16 1.13 -8.27 1.86
N MET A 17 0.46 -7.23 1.36
CA MET A 17 -0.05 -7.20 -0.02
C MET A 17 1.11 -7.22 -1.02
N VAL A 18 2.12 -6.37 -0.81
CA VAL A 18 3.32 -6.31 -1.67
C VAL A 18 4.08 -7.62 -1.61
N LYS A 19 4.31 -8.18 -0.42
CA LYS A 19 4.97 -9.48 -0.27
C LYS A 19 4.25 -10.58 -1.06
N ARG A 20 2.93 -10.65 -0.96
CA ARG A 20 2.13 -11.63 -1.72
C ARG A 20 2.28 -11.48 -3.22
N ALA A 21 2.32 -10.23 -3.71
CA ALA A 21 2.59 -9.95 -5.11
C ALA A 21 4.01 -10.38 -5.49
N THR A 22 5.04 -10.03 -4.70
CA THR A 22 6.42 -10.45 -4.91
C THR A 22 6.55 -11.97 -4.96
N ASP A 23 6.02 -12.69 -3.97
CA ASP A 23 6.04 -14.15 -3.89
C ASP A 23 5.35 -14.80 -5.11
N SER A 24 4.34 -14.14 -5.70
CA SER A 24 3.66 -14.62 -6.92
C SER A 24 4.49 -14.34 -8.18
N ALA A 25 5.11 -13.16 -8.26
CA ALA A 25 5.94 -12.77 -9.40
C ALA A 25 7.20 -13.64 -9.50
N GLU A 26 7.85 -13.98 -8.37
CA GLU A 26 9.03 -14.84 -8.33
C GLU A 26 8.78 -16.28 -8.83
N GLN A 27 7.51 -16.73 -8.85
CA GLN A 27 7.16 -18.09 -9.29
C GLN A 27 7.07 -18.21 -10.81
N SER A 28 6.52 -17.21 -11.50
CA SER A 28 6.23 -17.30 -12.94
C SER A 28 6.31 -15.99 -13.72
N ASP A 29 6.26 -14.84 -13.05
CA ASP A 29 5.98 -13.55 -13.67
C ASP A 29 7.03 -12.50 -13.26
N ASN A 30 8.30 -12.81 -13.48
CA ASN A 30 9.42 -11.96 -13.04
C ASN A 30 9.34 -10.51 -13.55
N TRP A 31 8.71 -10.27 -14.72
CA TRP A 31 8.50 -8.93 -15.25
C TRP A 31 7.71 -8.04 -14.27
N ALA A 32 6.79 -8.62 -13.49
CA ALA A 32 5.98 -7.86 -12.54
C ALA A 32 6.83 -7.27 -11.39
N LEU A 33 7.97 -7.89 -11.06
CA LEU A 33 8.87 -7.42 -10.01
C LEU A 33 9.39 -6.00 -10.27
N GLU A 34 9.55 -5.61 -11.54
CA GLU A 34 10.01 -4.28 -11.93
C GLU A 34 8.97 -3.19 -11.66
N HIS A 35 7.70 -3.59 -11.48
CA HIS A 35 6.57 -2.68 -11.27
C HIS A 35 6.02 -2.72 -9.84
N LEU A 36 6.60 -3.52 -8.94
CA LEU A 36 6.19 -3.57 -7.53
C LEU A 36 6.99 -2.57 -6.68
N PRO A 37 6.34 -1.88 -5.72
CA PRO A 37 7.06 -0.95 -4.86
C PRO A 37 7.97 -1.68 -3.89
N LYS A 38 9.17 -1.14 -3.68
CA LYS A 38 10.08 -1.64 -2.64
C LYS A 38 9.78 -1.00 -1.29
N ILE A 39 9.26 -1.80 -0.38
CA ILE A 39 9.03 -1.40 1.03
C ILE A 39 10.23 -1.85 1.85
N LEU A 40 10.92 -0.88 2.45
CA LEU A 40 12.13 -1.08 3.24
C LEU A 40 11.80 -1.55 4.67
N ASP A 41 10.77 -0.97 5.27
CA ASP A 41 10.31 -1.31 6.61
C ASP A 41 8.87 -0.82 6.83
N CYS A 42 8.18 -1.33 7.85
CA CYS A 42 6.87 -0.85 8.28
C CYS A 42 6.68 -1.02 9.78
N VAL A 43 6.37 0.08 10.47
CA VAL A 43 6.19 0.10 11.91
C VAL A 43 4.77 0.55 12.29
N ASP A 44 4.19 -0.10 13.29
CA ASP A 44 2.96 0.35 13.94
C ASP A 44 3.34 1.10 15.22
N LEU A 45 3.04 2.40 15.25
CA LEU A 45 3.29 3.25 16.39
C LEU A 45 2.22 3.01 17.44
N THR A 46 2.62 2.41 18.56
CA THR A 46 1.75 2.15 19.72
C THR A 46 2.18 3.00 20.90
N SER A 47 1.22 3.43 21.73
CA SER A 47 1.52 4.07 23.01
C SER A 47 1.64 2.99 24.09
N PRO A 48 2.76 2.89 24.83
CA PRO A 48 2.92 1.91 25.89
C PRO A 48 1.98 2.13 27.08
N ASN A 49 1.51 3.37 27.30
CA ASN A 49 0.56 3.74 28.35
C ASN A 49 -0.78 4.10 27.70
N ASP A 50 -1.49 3.09 27.20
CA ASP A 50 -2.66 3.27 26.32
C ASP A 50 -3.93 3.71 27.09
N ASP A 51 -3.89 4.90 27.68
CA ASP A 51 -5.05 5.69 28.12
C ASP A 51 -5.60 6.57 26.98
N SER A 52 -5.32 6.20 25.73
CA SER A 52 -5.73 6.97 24.56
C SER A 52 -7.25 7.10 24.47
N VAL A 53 -7.70 8.16 23.80
CA VAL A 53 -9.11 8.35 23.45
C VAL A 53 -9.66 7.10 22.73
N GLN A 54 -8.85 6.45 21.90
CA GLN A 54 -9.23 5.23 21.20
C GLN A 54 -9.54 4.09 22.18
N THR A 55 -8.70 3.89 23.19
CA THR A 55 -8.90 2.85 24.19
C THR A 55 -10.12 3.13 25.07
N GLN A 56 -10.38 4.38 25.42
CA GLN A 56 -11.60 4.76 26.14
C GLN A 56 -12.86 4.52 25.30
N LEU A 57 -12.85 4.95 24.03
CA LEU A 57 -13.97 4.73 23.11
C LEU A 57 -14.21 3.23 22.85
N TYR A 58 -13.14 2.44 22.69
CA TYR A 58 -13.25 1.00 22.54
C TYR A 58 -13.86 0.33 23.78
N LYS A 59 -13.46 0.75 25.00
CA LYS A 59 -14.05 0.27 26.26
C LYS A 59 -15.53 0.64 26.37
N HIS A 60 -15.91 1.83 25.93
CA HIS A 60 -17.29 2.33 26.04
C HIS A 60 -18.25 1.70 25.01
N PHE A 61 -17.84 1.63 23.75
CA PHE A 61 -18.69 1.18 22.65
C PHE A 61 -18.55 -0.32 22.34
N GLY A 62 -17.43 -0.95 22.73
CA GLY A 62 -17.13 -2.34 22.46
C GLY A 62 -16.69 -2.62 21.01
N PRO A 63 -16.18 -3.83 20.72
CA PRO A 63 -15.60 -4.20 19.43
C PRO A 63 -16.58 -4.25 18.25
N GLU A 64 -17.89 -4.35 18.52
CA GLU A 64 -18.92 -4.40 17.48
C GLU A 64 -19.26 -3.01 16.92
N LYS A 65 -19.14 -1.97 17.75
CA LYS A 65 -19.54 -0.60 17.40
C LYS A 65 -18.35 0.34 17.24
N TYR A 66 -17.15 -0.09 17.65
CA TYR A 66 -15.94 0.70 17.54
C TYR A 66 -14.84 -0.03 16.79
N GLU A 67 -14.41 0.55 15.66
CA GLU A 67 -13.28 0.07 14.88
C GLU A 67 -11.98 0.66 15.41
N LYS A 68 -11.12 -0.17 16.04
CA LYS A 68 -9.77 0.22 16.41
C LYS A 68 -8.92 0.54 15.19
N ARG A 69 -8.03 1.52 15.32
CA ARG A 69 -7.13 2.00 14.28
C ARG A 69 -5.69 2.07 14.79
N VAL A 70 -4.74 1.88 13.90
CA VAL A 70 -3.30 1.93 14.23
C VAL A 70 -2.62 3.01 13.41
N LEU A 71 -1.66 3.72 14.00
CA LEU A 71 -0.80 4.62 13.23
C LEU A 71 0.31 3.77 12.61
N ARG A 72 0.21 3.51 11.32
CA ARG A 72 1.12 2.67 10.56
C ARG A 72 2.00 3.52 9.66
N VAL A 73 3.30 3.25 9.68
CA VAL A 73 4.31 4.00 8.94
C VAL A 73 5.19 3.04 8.12
N PRO A 74 4.89 2.82 6.83
CA PRO A 74 5.82 2.18 5.92
C PRO A 74 6.84 3.17 5.35
N PHE A 75 8.03 2.63 5.11
CA PHE A 75 9.17 3.31 4.54
C PHE A 75 9.42 2.73 3.15
N HIS A 76 9.35 3.58 2.14
CA HIS A 76 9.57 3.22 0.74
C HIS A 76 10.86 3.85 0.21
N GLU A 77 11.40 3.29 -0.87
CA GLU A 77 12.34 4.02 -1.72
C GLU A 77 11.66 5.28 -2.32
N PRO A 78 12.43 6.35 -2.61
CA PRO A 78 11.89 7.48 -3.35
C PRO A 78 11.41 7.05 -4.73
N LEU A 79 10.19 7.45 -5.09
CA LEU A 79 9.61 7.23 -6.42
C LEU A 79 9.21 8.59 -7.01
N GLU A 80 9.32 8.73 -8.33
CA GLU A 80 9.08 9.98 -9.04
C GLU A 80 7.64 10.00 -9.57
N PRO A 81 6.80 10.98 -9.19
CA PRO A 81 5.43 11.06 -9.68
C PRO A 81 5.35 11.14 -11.20
N LEU A 82 4.29 10.56 -11.80
CA LEU A 82 4.04 10.64 -13.24
C LEU A 82 4.08 12.09 -13.77
N MET A 83 3.64 13.06 -12.96
CA MET A 83 3.65 14.48 -13.33
C MET A 83 5.04 15.04 -13.62
N ASN A 84 6.10 14.39 -13.14
CA ASN A 84 7.48 14.79 -13.41
C ASN A 84 8.01 14.23 -14.74
N VAL A 85 7.33 13.24 -15.34
CA VAL A 85 7.68 12.65 -16.64
C VAL A 85 7.21 13.58 -17.75
N LYS A 86 8.17 14.17 -18.48
CA LYS A 86 7.90 15.19 -19.52
C LYS A 86 7.83 14.63 -20.93
N ASN A 87 8.46 13.48 -21.17
CA ASN A 87 8.52 12.88 -22.48
C ASN A 87 7.20 12.12 -22.78
N PRO A 88 6.47 12.47 -23.85
CA PRO A 88 5.21 11.81 -24.17
C PRO A 88 5.32 10.29 -24.40
N LEU A 89 6.46 9.82 -24.92
CA LEU A 89 6.69 8.38 -25.12
C LEU A 89 6.86 7.64 -23.79
N GLU A 90 7.56 8.24 -22.83
CA GLU A 90 7.71 7.67 -21.48
C GLU A 90 6.37 7.67 -20.75
N VAL A 91 5.58 8.74 -20.86
CA VAL A 91 4.21 8.78 -20.29
C VAL A 91 3.34 7.68 -20.88
N ALA A 92 3.38 7.48 -22.19
CA ALA A 92 2.61 6.42 -22.84
C ALA A 92 3.03 5.02 -22.36
N GLN A 93 4.34 4.80 -22.19
CA GLN A 93 4.86 3.55 -21.64
C GLN A 93 4.38 3.31 -20.21
N VAL A 94 4.49 4.32 -19.33
CA VAL A 94 4.04 4.23 -17.94
C VAL A 94 2.54 3.89 -17.87
N ILE A 95 1.70 4.52 -18.70
CA ILE A 95 0.27 4.20 -18.77
C ILE A 95 0.04 2.74 -19.16
N TYR A 96 0.78 2.24 -20.15
CA TYR A 96 0.69 0.84 -20.58
C TYR A 96 1.07 -0.11 -19.43
N ASP A 97 2.20 0.16 -18.78
CA ASP A 97 2.73 -0.65 -17.68
C ASP A 97 1.75 -0.71 -16.50
N ILE A 98 1.10 0.41 -16.17
CA ILE A 98 0.10 0.48 -15.09
C ILE A 98 -1.11 -0.40 -15.38
N VAL A 99 -1.62 -0.36 -16.60
CA VAL A 99 -2.77 -1.20 -16.97
C VAL A 99 -2.38 -2.67 -16.90
N GLN A 100 -1.19 -3.02 -17.41
CA GLN A 100 -0.68 -4.37 -17.40
C GLN A 100 -0.47 -4.91 -15.97
N ILE A 101 0.24 -4.16 -15.11
CA ILE A 101 0.49 -4.58 -13.73
C ILE A 101 -0.79 -4.58 -12.89
N HIS A 102 -1.72 -3.64 -13.12
CA HIS A 102 -2.99 -3.62 -12.40
C HIS A 102 -3.84 -4.85 -12.71
N GLN A 103 -3.95 -5.21 -13.99
CA GLN A 103 -4.65 -6.42 -14.39
C GLN A 103 -3.99 -7.65 -13.73
N TRP A 104 -2.66 -7.75 -13.81
CA TRP A 104 -1.92 -8.85 -13.20
C TRP A 104 -2.15 -8.92 -11.69
N LEU A 105 -2.11 -7.79 -10.96
CA LEU A 105 -2.41 -7.72 -9.52
C LEU A 105 -3.83 -8.25 -9.20
N CYS A 106 -4.81 -7.92 -10.04
CA CYS A 106 -6.18 -8.39 -9.87
C CYS A 106 -6.32 -9.90 -10.11
N GLU A 107 -5.65 -10.42 -11.15
CA GLU A 107 -5.82 -11.79 -11.61
C GLU A 107 -4.97 -12.79 -10.82
N VAL A 108 -3.75 -12.41 -10.42
CA VAL A 108 -2.76 -13.33 -9.83
C VAL A 108 -2.80 -13.25 -8.29
N PRO A 109 -2.28 -12.21 -7.62
CA PRO A 109 -2.31 -12.14 -6.15
C PRO A 109 -3.69 -11.73 -5.57
N LYS A 110 -4.69 -11.48 -6.42
CA LYS A 110 -6.06 -11.07 -6.07
C LYS A 110 -6.13 -9.74 -5.30
N ILE A 111 -5.33 -8.77 -5.75
CA ILE A 111 -5.24 -7.42 -5.19
C ILE A 111 -5.90 -6.43 -6.15
N LEU A 112 -6.96 -5.77 -5.70
CA LEU A 112 -7.62 -4.71 -6.46
C LEU A 112 -7.19 -3.33 -5.93
N HIS A 113 -6.33 -2.64 -6.68
CA HIS A 113 -6.01 -1.24 -6.40
C HIS A 113 -7.16 -0.35 -6.91
N ARG A 114 -7.88 0.31 -5.99
CA ARG A 114 -9.08 1.08 -6.33
C ARG A 114 -8.82 2.54 -6.67
N ASP A 115 -7.61 3.04 -6.38
CA ASP A 115 -7.27 4.45 -6.51
C ASP A 115 -6.15 4.63 -7.54
N ILE A 116 -6.46 4.38 -8.81
CA ILE A 116 -5.55 4.64 -9.94
C ILE A 116 -5.78 6.07 -10.40
N SER A 117 -5.22 7.02 -9.65
CA SER A 117 -5.24 8.44 -9.99
C SER A 117 -3.84 8.92 -10.37
N ILE A 118 -3.76 10.02 -11.13
CA ILE A 118 -2.48 10.60 -11.59
C ILE A 118 -1.53 10.89 -10.41
N GLY A 119 -2.07 11.20 -9.23
CA GLY A 119 -1.28 11.45 -8.01
C GLY A 119 -0.73 10.19 -7.32
N ASN A 120 -1.24 9.01 -7.66
CA ASN A 120 -0.80 7.72 -7.10
C ASN A 120 0.05 6.90 -8.08
N ILE A 121 0.26 7.41 -9.29
CA ILE A 121 1.14 6.82 -10.28
C ILE A 121 2.54 7.42 -10.09
N MET A 122 3.53 6.56 -9.88
CA MET A 122 4.93 6.89 -9.67
C MET A 122 5.83 5.93 -10.45
#